data_AF-A0A949MCX4-F1
#
_entry.id   AF-A0A949MCX4-F1
#
_cell.length_a   1.000
_cell.length_b   1.000
_cell.length_c   1.000
_cell.angle_alpha   90.00
_cell.angle_beta   90.00
_cell.angle_gamma   90.00
#
_symmetry.space_group_name_H-M   'P 1'
#
loop_
_entity.id
_entity.type
_entity.pdbx_description
1 polymer ?
#
loop_
_entity_poly.entity_id
_entity_poly.type
_entity_poly.pdbx_seq_one_letter_code
_entity_poly.pdbx_strand_id
1 'polypeptide(L)'
;MDYVKPLEVVKTMLNVGHAKTDLPVKDLLIRGFLSGALLGFATSLAITATVQTGSPIVGALIFPVGFAMIVLLGLELVTGSFAVVMLAGVDGRRAWPRVFANLGWVFLGNLIGSVAYGVLLY
;
A
#
# COMPACT_ATOMS: atom_id res chain seq x y z
N MET A 1 19.39 -16.59 10.26
CA MET A 1 18.12 -16.12 9.68
C MET A 1 17.08 -16.27 10.76
N ASP A 2 16.44 -15.18 11.17
CA ASP A 2 15.30 -15.26 12.09
C ASP A 2 14.16 -15.97 11.37
N TYR A 3 14.12 -17.29 11.51
CA TYR A 3 13.08 -18.15 10.96
C TYR A 3 11.82 -17.96 11.80
N VAL A 4 11.05 -16.92 11.49
CA VAL A 4 9.72 -16.74 12.07
C VAL A 4 8.85 -17.90 11.57
N LYS A 5 8.24 -18.64 12.51
CA LYS A 5 7.41 -19.79 12.13
C LYS A 5 6.21 -19.29 11.30
N PRO A 6 5.76 -20.01 10.25
CA PRO A 6 4.64 -19.56 9.42
C PRO A 6 3.39 -19.15 10.23
N LEU A 7 3.11 -19.88 11.31
CA LEU A 7 2.01 -19.56 12.22
C LEU A 7 2.16 -18.21 12.93
N GLU A 8 3.39 -17.81 13.28
CA GLU A 8 3.68 -16.50 13.89
C GLU A 8 3.55 -15.37 12.87
N VAL A 9 3.92 -15.61 11.61
CA VAL A 9 3.69 -14.65 10.51
C VAL A 9 2.20 -14.41 10.34
N VAL A 10 1.38 -15.45 10.27
CA VAL A 10 -0.09 -15.33 10.14
C VAL A 10 -0.68 -14.57 11.32
N LYS A 11 -0.28 -14.90 12.56
CA LYS A 11 -0.73 -14.16 13.76
C LYS A 11 -0.38 -12.67 13.69
N THR A 12 0.83 -12.36 13.21
CA THR A 12 1.28 -10.97 13.04
C THR A 12 0.45 -10.26 11.97
N MET A 13 0.21 -10.91 10.82
CA MET A 13 -0.64 -10.36 9.75
C MET A 13 -2.07 -10.10 10.23
N LEU A 14 -2.65 -11.01 11.02
CA LEU A 14 -3.98 -10.82 11.62
C LEU A 14 -4.01 -9.60 12.55
N ASN A 15 -3.04 -9.46 13.44
CA ASN A 15 -2.97 -8.31 14.35
C ASN A 15 -2.85 -6.98 13.58
N VAL A 16 -2.04 -6.95 12.52
CA VAL A 16 -1.92 -5.78 11.62
C VAL A 16 -3.23 -5.51 10.88
N GLY A 17 -3.89 -6.55 10.37
CA GLY A 17 -5.19 -6.45 9.69
C GLY A 17 -6.27 -5.87 10.60
N HIS A 18 -6.39 -6.38 11.83
CA HIS A 18 -7.32 -5.85 12.83
C HIS A 18 -7.03 -4.39 13.14
N ALA A 19 -5.78 -4.03 13.43
CA ALA A 19 -5.38 -2.66 13.72
C ALA A 19 -5.71 -1.69 12.55
N LYS A 20 -5.47 -2.11 11.30
CA LYS A 20 -5.83 -1.31 10.13
C LYS A 20 -7.34 -1.09 10.02
N THR A 21 -8.17 -2.08 10.33
CA THR A 21 -9.63 -1.92 10.29
C THR A 21 -10.21 -0.99 11.36
N ASP A 22 -9.40 -0.62 12.36
CA ASP A 22 -9.76 0.33 13.42
C ASP A 22 -9.26 1.76 13.15
N LEU A 23 -8.48 1.97 12.09
CA LEU A 23 -8.03 3.31 11.72
C LEU A 23 -9.21 4.22 11.35
N PRO A 24 -9.19 5.50 11.78
CA PRO A 24 -10.21 6.45 11.39
C PRO A 24 -10.11 6.76 9.89
N VAL A 25 -11.25 7.09 9.27
CA VAL A 25 -11.34 7.39 7.83
C VAL A 25 -10.34 8.46 7.40
N LYS A 26 -10.13 9.50 8.23
CA LYS A 26 -9.13 10.55 7.99
C LYS A 26 -7.72 9.98 7.78
N ASP A 27 -7.31 9.05 8.63
CA ASP A 27 -5.97 8.47 8.56
C ASP A 27 -5.84 7.55 7.35
N LEU A 28 -6.90 6.78 7.02
CA LEU A 28 -6.94 5.97 5.80
C LEU A 28 -6.81 6.82 4.54
N LEU A 29 -7.51 7.95 4.49
CA LEU A 29 -7.47 8.87 3.35
C LEU A 29 -6.11 9.56 3.23
N ILE A 30 -5.55 10.11 4.31
CA ILE A 30 -4.25 10.80 4.28
C ILE A 30 -3.14 9.82 3.94
N ARG A 31 -3.07 8.68 4.63
CA ARG A 31 -2.03 7.67 4.39
C ARG A 31 -2.19 7.04 3.02
N GLY A 32 -3.42 6.81 2.57
CA GLY A 32 -3.72 6.30 1.24
C GLY A 32 -3.33 7.29 0.13
N PHE A 33 -3.65 8.57 0.31
CA PHE A 33 -3.24 9.64 -0.60
C PHE A 33 -1.73 9.71 -0.77
N LEU A 34 -0.99 9.77 0.34
CA LEU A 34 0.47 9.82 0.30
C LEU A 34 1.06 8.56 -0.34
N SER A 35 0.51 7.38 -0.05
CA SER A 35 0.91 6.12 -0.67
C SER A 35 0.71 6.15 -2.19
N GLY A 36 -0.46 6.58 -2.66
CA GLY A 36 -0.77 6.67 -4.08
C GLY A 36 0.13 7.65 -4.82
N ALA A 37 0.39 8.83 -4.24
CA ALA A 37 1.28 9.82 -4.81
C ALA A 37 2.73 9.33 -4.88
N LEU A 38 3.25 8.72 -3.81
CA LEU A 38 4.61 8.15 -3.79
C LEU A 38 4.77 6.99 -4.78
N LEU A 39 3.75 6.16 -4.94
CA LEU A 39 3.78 5.09 -5.94
C LEU A 39 3.77 5.66 -7.36
N GLY A 40 3.01 6.73 -7.60
CA GLY A 40 3.05 7.48 -8.85
C GLY A 40 4.44 8.03 -9.16
N PHE A 41 5.08 8.67 -8.17
CA PHE A 41 6.46 9.15 -8.28
C PHE A 41 7.47 8.03 -8.56
N ALA A 42 7.36 6.90 -7.88
CA ALA A 42 8.25 5.75 -8.12
C ALA A 42 8.06 5.19 -9.54
N THR A 43 6.83 5.21 -10.04
CA THR A 43 6.50 4.75 -11.40
C THR A 43 7.08 5.68 -12.45
N SER A 44 6.95 7.00 -12.30
CA SER A 44 7.53 7.96 -13.25
C SER A 44 9.06 7.91 -13.26
N LEU A 45 9.69 7.73 -12.09
CA LEU A 45 11.13 7.53 -11.97
C LEU A 45 11.60 6.26 -12.69
N ALA A 46 10.89 5.14 -12.47
CA ALA A 46 11.19 3.87 -13.13
C ALA A 46 11.07 3.98 -14.66
N ILE A 47 9.99 4.61 -15.15
CA ILE A 47 9.79 4.85 -16.59
C ILE A 47 10.90 5.74 -17.15
N THR A 48 11.25 6.82 -16.45
CA THR A 48 12.33 7.74 -16.86
C THR A 48 13.65 6.99 -16.99
N ALA A 49 13.99 6.15 -16.02
CA ALA A 49 15.20 5.34 -16.07
C ALA A 49 15.18 4.34 -17.24
N THR A 50 14.05 3.70 -17.51
CA THR A 50 13.89 2.81 -18.68
C THR A 50 14.09 3.56 -19.99
N VAL A 51 13.49 4.74 -20.14
CA VAL A 51 13.61 5.54 -21.37
C VAL A 51 15.04 6.06 -21.56
N GLN A 52 15.68 6.57 -20.51
CA GLN A 52 17.04 7.12 -20.59
C GLN A 52 18.10 6.06 -20.85
N THR A 53 17.93 4.84 -20.33
CA THR A 53 18.90 3.76 -20.48
C THR A 53 18.60 2.82 -21.65
N GLY A 54 17.38 2.86 -22.19
CA GLY A 54 16.88 1.89 -23.17
C GLY A 54 16.65 0.48 -22.60
N SER A 55 16.77 0.30 -21.28
CA SER A 55 16.67 -1.00 -20.62
C SER A 55 15.52 -1.04 -19.59
N PRO A 56 14.47 -1.85 -19.80
CA PRO A 56 13.39 -2.04 -18.84
C PRO A 56 13.86 -2.57 -17.48
N ILE A 57 14.97 -3.30 -17.45
CA ILE A 57 15.54 -3.87 -16.23
C ILE A 57 15.96 -2.77 -15.25
N VAL A 58 16.50 -1.66 -15.75
CA VAL A 58 16.94 -0.55 -14.90
C VAL A 58 15.74 0.08 -14.17
N GLY A 59 14.63 0.32 -14.88
CA GLY A 59 13.39 0.79 -14.27
C GLY A 59 12.84 -0.19 -13.23
N ALA A 60 12.85 -1.50 -13.53
CA ALA A 60 12.40 -2.54 -12.62
C ALA A 60 13.24 -2.62 -11.33
N LEU A 61 14.54 -2.32 -11.39
CA LEU A 61 15.42 -2.27 -10.22
C LEU A 61 15.17 -1.03 -9.35
N ILE A 62 14.73 0.08 -9.95
CA ILE A 62 14.50 1.36 -9.26
C ILE A 62 13.10 1.43 -8.64
N PHE A 63 12.09 0.85 -9.28
CA PHE A 63 10.71 0.87 -8.82
C PHE A 63 10.50 0.48 -7.34
N PRO A 64 11.16 -0.56 -6.79
CA PRO A 64 11.00 -0.97 -5.39
C PRO A 64 11.34 0.11 -4.36
N VAL A 65 12.11 1.14 -4.72
CA VAL A 65 12.42 2.28 -3.83
C VAL A 65 11.14 2.96 -3.34
N GLY A 66 10.16 3.16 -4.23
CA GLY A 66 8.87 3.72 -3.85
C GLY A 66 8.12 2.88 -2.85
N PHE A 67 8.07 1.56 -3.10
CA PHE A 67 7.43 0.61 -2.22
C PHE A 67 8.11 0.57 -0.84
N ALA A 68 9.44 0.59 -0.79
CA ALA A 68 10.19 0.65 0.46
C ALA A 68 9.86 1.91 1.26
N MET A 69 9.77 3.09 0.61
CA MET A 69 9.38 4.32 1.29
C MET A 69 7.97 4.24 1.89
N ILE A 70 7.00 3.69 1.15
CA ILE A 70 5.62 3.50 1.63
C ILE A 70 5.59 2.65 2.89
N VAL A 71 6.37 1.56 2.93
CA VAL A 71 6.48 0.66 4.09
C VAL A 71 7.15 1.36 5.27
N LEU A 72 8.29 2.03 5.05
CA LEU A 72 9.04 2.73 6.10
C LEU A 72 8.25 3.87 6.74
N LEU A 73 7.42 4.56 5.95
CA LEU A 73 6.56 5.65 6.42
C LEU A 73 5.24 5.14 7.04
N GLY A 74 4.98 3.83 7.03
CA GLY A 74 3.76 3.25 7.60
C GLY A 74 2.48 3.71 6.90
N LEU A 75 2.54 3.93 5.58
CA LEU A 75 1.42 4.40 4.78
C LEU A 75 0.47 3.26 4.39
N GLU A 76 -0.74 3.64 3.96
CA GLU A 76 -1.81 2.71 3.63
C GLU A 76 -1.85 2.45 2.12
N LEU A 77 -1.13 1.43 1.67
CA LEU A 77 -1.19 0.96 0.28
C LEU A 77 -2.33 -0.03 0.10
N VAL A 78 -3.17 0.19 -0.91
CA VAL A 78 -4.38 -0.63 -1.14
C VAL A 78 -4.07 -2.12 -1.32
N THR A 79 -3.00 -2.47 -2.04
CA THR A 79 -2.59 -3.87 -2.25
C THR A 79 -2.12 -4.54 -0.96
N GLY A 80 -1.40 -3.79 -0.11
CA GLY A 80 -1.01 -4.25 1.23
C GLY A 80 -2.22 -4.46 2.13
N SER A 81 -3.19 -3.54 2.08
CA SER A 81 -4.43 -3.67 2.84
C SER A 81 -5.28 -4.85 2.36
N PHE A 82 -5.35 -5.15 1.05
CA PHE A 82 -5.98 -6.38 0.57
C PHE A 82 -5.37 -7.65 1.18
N ALA A 83 -4.05 -7.70 1.38
CA ALA A 83 -3.40 -8.88 1.94
C ALA A 83 -3.74 -9.11 3.42
N VAL A 84 -3.77 -8.06 4.24
CA VAL A 84 -3.91 -8.20 5.71
C VAL A 84 -5.34 -7.96 6.22
N VAL A 85 -6.09 -7.04 5.61
CA VAL A 85 -7.45 -6.69 6.05
C VAL A 85 -8.46 -7.76 5.63
N MET A 86 -8.27 -8.39 4.46
CA MET A 86 -9.10 -9.54 4.04
C MET A 86 -8.88 -10.73 4.99
N LEU A 87 -7.63 -10.98 5.39
CA LEU A 87 -7.30 -12.02 6.36
C LEU A 87 -8.02 -11.79 7.70
N ALA A 88 -8.05 -10.53 8.18
CA ALA A 88 -8.78 -10.14 9.39
C ALA A 88 -10.30 -10.34 9.28
N GLY A 89 -10.88 -10.20 8.07
CA GLY A 89 -12.27 -10.56 7.80
C GLY A 89 -12.55 -12.05 7.91
N VAL A 90 -11.65 -12.88 7.39
CA VAL A 90 -11.76 -14.36 7.44
C VAL A 90 -11.56 -14.90 8.87
N ASP A 91 -10.75 -14.25 9.70
CA ASP A 91 -10.58 -14.58 11.13
C ASP A 91 -11.86 -14.36 11.97
N GLY A 92 -12.88 -13.71 11.42
CA GLY A 92 -14.21 -13.61 12.03
C GLY A 92 -14.32 -12.64 13.21
N ARG A 93 -13.22 -12.05 13.67
CA ARG A 93 -13.22 -11.05 14.76
C ARG A 93 -13.66 -9.66 14.31
N ARG A 94 -13.77 -9.43 12.98
CA ARG A 94 -14.21 -8.16 12.40
C ARG A 94 -15.38 -8.38 11.45
N ALA A 95 -16.39 -7.51 11.56
CA ALA A 95 -17.53 -7.54 10.65
C ALA A 95 -17.12 -7.15 9.22
N TRP A 96 -17.54 -7.95 8.23
CA TRP A 96 -17.28 -7.71 6.80
C TRP A 96 -17.59 -6.29 6.31
N PRO A 97 -18.66 -5.60 6.74
CA PRO A 97 -18.89 -4.20 6.34
C PRO A 97 -17.73 -3.26 6.71
N ARG A 98 -17.05 -3.49 7.84
CA ARG A 98 -15.89 -2.68 8.24
C ARG A 98 -14.66 -2.98 7.40
N VAL A 99 -14.49 -4.23 6.97
CA VAL A 99 -13.43 -4.66 6.04
C VAL A 99 -13.60 -3.94 4.71
N PHE A 100 -14.79 -4.01 4.10
CA PHE A 100 -15.06 -3.35 2.82
C PHE A 100 -15.00 -1.82 2.92
N ALA A 101 -15.48 -1.24 4.03
CA ALA A 101 -15.34 0.20 4.26
C ALA A 101 -13.87 0.62 4.29
N ASN A 102 -13.02 -0.08 5.05
CA ASN A 102 -11.59 0.19 5.09
C ASN A 102 -10.96 0.13 3.69
N LEU A 103 -11.19 -0.97 2.98
CA LEU A 103 -10.64 -1.16 1.63
C LEU A 103 -11.10 -0.08 0.65
N GLY A 104 -12.38 0.31 0.72
CA GLY A 104 -12.94 1.39 -0.08
C GLY A 104 -12.26 2.74 0.19
N TRP A 105 -12.07 3.10 1.47
CA TRP A 105 -11.40 4.35 1.85
C TRP A 105 -9.93 4.37 1.46
N VAL A 106 -9.20 3.28 1.68
CA VAL A 106 -7.79 3.17 1.27
C VAL A 106 -7.66 3.23 -0.25
N PHE A 107 -8.51 2.54 -0.99
CA PHE A 107 -8.55 2.60 -2.46
C PHE A 107 -8.80 4.03 -2.94
N LEU A 108 -9.81 4.70 -2.39
CA LEU A 108 -10.13 6.08 -2.74
C LEU A 108 -8.96 7.03 -2.46
N GLY A 109 -8.33 6.90 -1.29
CA GLY A 109 -7.12 7.66 -0.95
C GLY A 109 -6.00 7.43 -1.97
N ASN A 110 -5.67 6.18 -2.28
CA ASN A 110 -4.63 5.85 -3.26
C ASN A 110 -4.95 6.39 -4.66
N LEU A 111 -6.20 6.30 -5.10
CA LEU A 111 -6.64 6.81 -6.39
C LEU A 111 -6.51 8.34 -6.46
N ILE A 112 -6.98 9.05 -5.43
CA ILE A 112 -6.86 10.52 -5.39
C ILE A 112 -5.38 10.93 -5.37
N GLY A 113 -4.54 10.25 -4.58
CA GLY A 113 -3.11 10.51 -4.51
C GLY A 113 -2.38 10.31 -5.82
N SER A 114 -2.65 9.20 -6.51
CA SER A 114 -2.01 8.90 -7.79
C SER A 114 -2.47 9.85 -8.91
N VAL A 115 -3.76 10.20 -8.94
CA VAL A 115 -4.30 11.20 -9.88
C VAL A 115 -3.72 12.58 -9.61
N ALA A 116 -3.67 13.02 -8.34
CA ALA A 116 -3.08 14.31 -7.97
C ALA A 116 -1.61 14.41 -8.38
N TYR A 117 -0.83 13.36 -8.12
CA TYR A 117 0.55 13.28 -8.61
C TYR A 117 0.62 13.31 -10.15
N GLY A 118 -0.25 12.57 -10.83
CA GLY A 118 -0.32 12.56 -12.29
C GLY A 118 -0.59 13.96 -12.86
N VAL A 119 -1.52 14.72 -12.27
CA VAL A 119 -1.81 16.11 -12.66
C VAL A 119 -0.62 17.04 -12.40
N LEU A 120 0.18 16.81 -11.36
CA LEU A 120 1.39 17.60 -11.08
C LEU A 120 2.59 17.26 -11.98
N LEU A 121 2.61 16.05 -12.54
CA LEU A 121 3.68 15.58 -13.42
C LEU A 121 3.55 16.14 -14.84
N TYR A 122 2.32 16.45 -15.27
CA TYR A 122 2.00 17.08 -16.55
C TYR A 122 2.01 18.61 -16.45
#